data_AF-A0A2V9UBU3-F1
#
_entry.id   AF-A0A2V9UBU3-F1
#
_cell.length_a   1.000
_cell.length_b   1.000
_cell.length_c   1.000
_cell.angle_alpha   90.00
_cell.angle_beta   90.00
_cell.angle_gamma   90.00
#
_symmetry.space_group_name_H-M   'P 1'
#
loop_
_entity.id
_entity.type
_entity.pdbx_description
1 polymer ?
#
loop_
_entity_poly.entity_id
_entity_poly.type
_entity_poly.pdbx_seq_one_letter_code
_entity_poly.pdbx_strand_id
1 'polypeptide(L)'
;VASAIAAYVLKYEDDRQGVAIGYDTRFGSPRFARLVAEVIANAGIPVKLANDYTPTPAVSLAVKQQGAAGGVMVTSSHNPW
;
A
#
# COMPACT_ATOMS: atom_id res chain seq x y z
N VAL A 1 -5.30 8.42 7.08
CA VAL A 1 -5.11 6.96 6.92
C VAL A 1 -3.66 6.62 6.65
N ALA A 2 -3.03 7.07 5.54
CA ALA A 2 -1.63 6.72 5.21
C ALA A 2 -0.63 7.02 6.35
N SER A 3 -0.68 8.21 6.96
CA SER A 3 0.18 8.54 8.10
C SER A 3 -0.06 7.67 9.33
N ALA A 4 -1.30 7.20 9.54
CA ALA A 4 -1.61 6.28 10.64
C ALA A 4 -1.07 4.88 10.37
N ILE A 5 -1.10 4.42 9.12
CA ILE A 5 -0.45 3.16 8.70
C ILE A 5 1.06 3.26 8.90
N ALA A 6 1.68 4.36 8.47
CA ALA A 6 3.11 4.59 8.69
C ALA A 6 3.46 4.56 10.19
N ALA A 7 2.70 5.27 11.03
CA ALA A 7 2.90 5.27 12.47
C ALA A 7 2.72 3.87 13.10
N TYR A 8 1.78 3.06 12.58
CA TYR A 8 1.61 1.68 13.03
C TYR A 8 2.83 0.83 12.67
N VAL A 9 3.29 0.88 11.42
CA VAL A 9 4.47 0.13 10.95
C VAL A 9 5.71 0.51 11.78
N LEU A 10 5.98 1.80 11.98
CA LEU A 10 7.13 2.27 12.77
C LEU A 10 7.08 1.82 14.24
N LYS A 11 5.88 1.60 14.78
CA LYS A 11 5.71 1.27 16.21
C LYS A 11 5.65 -0.23 16.48
N TYR A 12 5.16 -1.02 15.53
CA TYR A 12 4.76 -2.40 15.77
C TYR A 12 5.34 -3.43 14.78
N GLU A 13 5.94 -3.00 13.68
CA GLU A 13 6.51 -3.88 12.65
C GLU A 13 8.00 -3.57 12.40
N ASP A 14 8.69 -4.37 11.58
CA ASP A 14 10.04 -4.03 11.07
C ASP A 14 9.89 -3.12 9.84
N ASP A 15 10.02 -1.82 10.03
CA ASP A 15 9.84 -0.80 9.01
C ASP A 15 10.75 -0.98 7.79
N ARG A 16 11.92 -1.61 7.96
CA ARG A 16 12.87 -1.90 6.88
C ARG A 16 12.33 -2.89 5.86
N GLN A 17 11.34 -3.70 6.23
CA GLN A 17 10.67 -4.63 5.32
C GLN A 17 9.73 -3.92 4.33
N GLY A 18 9.37 -2.68 4.62
CA GLY A 18 8.59 -1.83 3.72
C GLY A 18 7.12 -2.23 3.56
N VAL A 19 6.41 -1.49 2.70
CA VAL A 19 4.97 -1.67 2.47
C VAL A 19 4.68 -1.87 0.98
N ALA A 20 3.87 -2.88 0.65
CA ALA A 20 3.37 -3.12 -0.71
C ALA A 20 2.07 -2.33 -0.94
N ILE A 21 1.96 -1.62 -2.06
CA ILE A 21 0.79 -0.78 -2.36
C ILE A 21 0.22 -1.14 -3.73
N GLY A 22 -1.07 -1.46 -3.79
CA GLY A 22 -1.81 -1.71 -5.03
C GLY A 22 -3.08 -0.86 -5.12
N TYR A 23 -3.70 -0.87 -6.30
CA TYR A 23 -4.92 -0.10 -6.57
C TYR A 23 -5.75 -0.75 -7.68
N ASP A 24 -7.05 -0.49 -7.65
CA ASP A 24 -8.00 -0.94 -8.67
C ASP A 24 -8.17 0.08 -9.81
N THR A 25 -9.08 -0.21 -10.74
CA THR A 25 -9.28 0.58 -11.97
C THR A 25 -10.12 1.84 -11.79
N ARG A 26 -10.48 2.22 -10.56
CA ARG A 26 -11.38 3.36 -10.32
C ARG A 26 -10.71 4.69 -10.67
N PHE A 27 -11.56 5.66 -10.94
CA PHE A 27 -11.12 7.04 -11.11
C PHE A 27 -10.33 7.51 -9.89
N GLY A 28 -9.12 8.02 -10.13
CA GLY A 28 -8.25 8.54 -9.07
C GLY A 28 -7.49 7.47 -8.28
N SER A 29 -7.83 6.18 -8.36
CA SER A 29 -7.11 5.10 -7.66
C SER A 29 -5.59 5.14 -7.87
N PRO A 30 -5.06 5.31 -9.10
CA PRO A 30 -3.61 5.44 -9.32
C PRO A 30 -3.00 6.67 -8.60
N ARG A 31 -3.72 7.80 -8.60
CA ARG A 31 -3.27 9.03 -7.94
C ARG A 31 -3.29 8.89 -6.43
N PHE A 32 -4.32 8.29 -5.87
CA PHE A 32 -4.44 8.06 -4.43
C PHE A 32 -3.38 7.07 -3.94
N ALA A 33 -3.12 5.99 -4.68
CA ALA A 33 -2.06 5.05 -4.32
C ALA A 33 -0.67 5.70 -4.33
N ARG A 34 -0.41 6.60 -5.28
CA ARG A 34 0.83 7.40 -5.29
C ARG A 34 0.92 8.33 -4.08
N LEU A 35 -0.14 9.03 -3.71
CA LEU A 35 -0.17 9.88 -2.51
C LEU A 35 0.06 9.08 -1.23
N VAL A 36 -0.53 7.87 -1.13
CA VAL A 36 -0.26 6.96 0.00
C VAL A 36 1.21 6.56 0.02
N ALA A 37 1.77 6.19 -1.13
CA ALA A 37 3.18 5.83 -1.26
C ALA A 37 4.11 6.97 -0.83
N GLU A 38 3.85 8.20 -1.27
CA GLU A 38 4.60 9.40 -0.89
C GLU A 38 4.56 9.64 0.62
N VAL A 39 3.38 9.55 1.25
CA VAL A 39 3.25 9.74 2.71
C VAL A 39 4.02 8.67 3.49
N ILE A 40 3.95 7.41 3.08
CA ILE A 40 4.66 6.31 3.75
C ILE A 40 6.17 6.42 3.52
N ALA A 41 6.60 6.73 2.30
CA ALA A 41 8.01 6.92 1.97
C ALA A 41 8.63 8.12 2.71
N ASN A 42 7.90 9.23 2.86
CA ASN A 42 8.34 10.39 3.64
C ASN A 42 8.52 10.08 5.13
N ALA A 43 7.90 9.00 5.64
CA ALA A 43 8.13 8.51 7.00
C ALA A 43 9.37 7.61 7.13
N GLY A 44 10.13 7.41 6.04
CA GLY A 44 11.35 6.59 6.02
C GLY A 44 11.13 5.11 5.68
N ILE A 45 9.88 4.69 5.43
CA ILE A 45 9.53 3.29 5.16
C ILE A 45 9.70 3.00 3.65
N PRO A 46 10.43 1.95 3.23
CA PRO A 46 10.49 1.53 1.84
C PRO A 46 9.11 1.18 1.27
N VAL A 47 8.79 1.64 0.06
CA VAL A 47 7.49 1.38 -0.57
C VAL A 47 7.68 0.65 -1.89
N LYS A 48 6.87 -0.39 -2.10
CA LYS A 48 6.70 -1.07 -3.39
C LYS A 48 5.32 -0.77 -3.93
N LEU A 49 5.23 0.25 -4.78
CA LEU A 49 4.00 0.60 -5.49
C LEU A 49 3.86 -0.27 -6.74
N ALA A 50 2.68 -0.83 -6.96
CA ALA A 50 2.36 -1.60 -8.15
C ALA A 50 2.52 -0.77 -9.42
N ASN A 51 3.05 -1.38 -10.47
CA ASN A 51 3.27 -0.72 -11.77
C ASN A 51 1.95 -0.40 -12.49
N ASP A 52 0.89 -1.16 -12.23
CA ASP A 52 -0.45 -1.00 -12.82
C ASP A 52 -1.52 -1.58 -11.89
N TYR A 53 -2.79 -1.58 -12.33
CA TYR A 53 -3.93 -2.13 -11.61
C TYR A 53 -3.64 -3.53 -11.07
N THR A 54 -3.92 -3.74 -9.78
CA THR A 54 -3.53 -4.94 -9.05
C THR A 54 -4.69 -5.43 -8.22
N PRO A 55 -5.14 -6.69 -8.35
CA PRO A 55 -6.22 -7.21 -7.54
C PRO A 55 -5.77 -7.39 -6.08
N THR A 56 -6.68 -7.24 -5.11
CA THR A 56 -6.38 -7.38 -3.68
C THR A 56 -5.58 -8.63 -3.31
N PRO A 57 -5.87 -9.84 -3.86
CA PRO A 57 -5.08 -11.04 -3.57
C PRO A 57 -3.62 -10.95 -4.01
N ALA A 58 -3.30 -10.20 -5.06
CA ALA A 58 -1.93 -10.00 -5.51
C ALA A 58 -1.14 -9.12 -4.52
N VAL A 59 -1.77 -8.11 -3.90
CA VAL A 59 -1.16 -7.33 -2.81
C VAL A 59 -0.89 -8.23 -1.61
N SER A 60 -1.86 -9.06 -1.20
CA SER A 60 -1.66 -10.01 -0.09
C SER A 60 -0.56 -11.04 -0.39
N LEU A 61 -0.47 -11.52 -1.63
CA LEU A 61 0.59 -12.42 -2.05
C LEU A 61 1.96 -11.73 -2.01
N ALA A 62 2.05 -10.49 -2.48
CA ALA A 62 3.28 -9.71 -2.46
C ALA A 62 3.79 -9.49 -1.03
N VAL A 63 2.89 -9.18 -0.08
CA VAL A 63 3.26 -9.05 1.35
C VAL A 63 3.89 -10.34 1.86
N LYS A 64 3.25 -11.50 1.60
CA LYS A 64 3.76 -12.80 2.05
C LYS A 64 5.07 -13.20 1.38
N GLN A 65 5.15 -13.09 0.05
CA GLN A 65 6.32 -13.55 -0.72
C GLN A 65 7.56 -12.68 -0.50
N GLN A 66 7.36 -11.39 -0.23
CA GLN A 66 8.45 -10.42 -0.10
C GLN A 66 8.76 -10.09 1.36
N GLY A 67 8.03 -10.69 2.31
CA GLY A 67 8.17 -10.42 3.73
C GLY A 67 8.00 -8.94 4.07
N ALA A 68 7.01 -8.28 3.47
CA ALA A 68 6.75 -6.87 3.72
C ALA A 68 6.08 -6.66 5.08
N ALA A 69 6.33 -5.53 5.74
CA ALA A 69 5.70 -5.14 7.00
C ALA A 69 4.18 -4.89 6.87
N GLY A 70 3.68 -4.70 5.66
CA GLY A 70 2.26 -4.53 5.41
C GLY A 70 1.89 -4.31 3.96
N GLY A 71 0.57 -4.25 3.72
CA GLY A 71 -0.01 -4.00 2.40
C GLY A 71 -1.10 -2.92 2.46
N VAL A 72 -1.17 -2.08 1.44
CA VAL A 72 -2.27 -1.12 1.24
C VAL A 72 -2.90 -1.37 -0.12
N MET A 73 -4.24 -1.49 -0.14
CA MET A 73 -5.01 -1.62 -1.36
C MET A 73 -5.98 -0.45 -1.48
N VAL A 74 -5.85 0.35 -2.52
CA VAL A 74 -6.81 1.42 -2.84
C VAL A 74 -7.94 0.82 -3.68
N THR A 75 -9.08 0.58 -3.03
CA THR A 75 -10.27 0.01 -3.67
C THR A 75 -11.51 0.29 -2.81
N SER A 76 -12.69 0.29 -3.44
CA SER A 76 -13.98 0.13 -2.74
C SER A 76 -14.67 -1.19 -3.09
N SER A 77 -13.91 -2.18 -3.57
CA SER A 77 -14.36 -3.53 -3.89
C SER A 77 -15.52 -3.52 -4.91
N HIS A 78 -16.73 -3.85 -4.48
CA HIS A 78 -17.93 -3.96 -5.30
C HIS A 78 -18.71 -2.64 -5.41
N ASN A 79 -18.35 -1.62 -4.61
CA ASN A 79 -19.09 -0.37 -4.58
C ASN A 79 -19.01 0.33 -5.95
N PRO A 80 -20.02 1.09 -6.38
CA PRO A 80 -19.98 1.71 -7.71
C PRO A 80 -18.94 2.83 -7.83
N TRP A 81 -18.64 3.51 -6.72
CA TRP A 81 -17.70 4.63 -6.64
C TRP A 81 -16.74 4.40 -5.46
#